data_AF-A0A517YV34-F1
#
_entry.id   AF-A0A517YV34-F1
#
_cell.length_a   1.000
_cell.length_b   1.000
_cell.length_c   1.000
_cell.angle_alpha   90.00
_cell.angle_beta   90.00
_cell.angle_gamma   90.00
#
_symmetry.space_group_name_H-M   'P 1'
#
loop_
_entity.id
_entity.type
_entity.pdbx_description
1 polymer ?
#
loop_
_entity_poly.entity_id
_entity_poly.type
_entity_poly.pdbx_seq_one_letter_code
_entity_poly.pdbx_strand_id
1 'polypeptide(L)'
;MINAQTSTRSSIHQLARMIFRTVKNDPPWYTYFMGMFCRKCEYDLQQIPSRCCPECGTPFDPAYERSYKTTLEKPWRLETFIAWACLPAAFIFYPFHINWIYFSNYFYLPIIFVSFGFGFSMSGLRRGCKTNRRLASIAFLFANLYLFFIVGSLLDCMIFEEYRFHVFRPIFEVVTLSGARR
;
A
#
# COMPACT_ATOMS: atom_id res chain seq x y z
N MET A 1 17.41 14.92 54.28
CA MET A 1 17.23 14.85 52.81
C MET A 1 17.19 13.39 52.41
N ILE A 2 16.00 12.83 52.18
CA ILE A 2 15.80 11.42 51.86
C ILE A 2 15.16 11.35 50.46
N ASN A 3 15.78 10.55 49.59
CA ASN A 3 15.53 10.45 48.16
C ASN A 3 14.16 9.80 47.85
N ALA A 4 13.22 10.58 47.31
CA ALA A 4 11.89 10.13 46.87
C ALA A 4 11.86 9.42 45.50
N GLN A 5 13.00 9.23 44.83
CA GLN A 5 13.07 8.75 43.44
C GLN A 5 13.12 7.22 43.28
N THR A 6 13.25 6.43 44.35
CA THR A 6 13.39 4.97 44.24
C THR A 6 12.05 4.21 44.24
N SER A 7 10.93 4.86 44.60
CA SER A 7 9.63 4.18 44.71
C SER A 7 8.99 3.84 43.36
N THR A 8 9.14 4.71 42.35
CA THR A 8 8.40 4.60 41.07
C THR A 8 8.95 3.51 40.14
N ARG A 9 10.24 3.17 40.25
CA ARG A 9 10.88 2.16 39.39
C ARG A 9 10.44 0.73 39.73
N SER A 10 10.06 0.48 40.99
CA SER A 10 9.60 -0.85 41.44
C SER A 10 8.20 -1.18 40.92
N SER A 11 7.31 -0.18 40.84
CA SER A 11 5.94 -0.35 40.40
C SER A 11 5.82 -0.69 38.91
N ILE A 12 6.66 -0.09 38.06
CA ILE A 12 6.66 -0.36 36.61
C ILE A 12 7.07 -1.81 36.32
N HIS A 13 8.08 -2.33 37.03
CA HIS A 13 8.51 -3.72 36.86
C HIS A 13 7.46 -4.74 37.34
N GLN A 14 6.71 -4.42 38.39
CA GLN A 14 5.62 -5.28 38.84
C GLN A 14 4.43 -5.29 37.86
N LEU A 15 4.10 -4.13 37.30
CA LEU A 15 3.03 -3.99 36.32
C LEU A 15 3.36 -4.72 35.01
N ALA A 16 4.61 -4.62 34.53
CA ALA A 16 5.08 -5.36 33.36
C ALA A 16 5.00 -6.89 33.55
N ARG A 17 5.31 -7.41 34.74
CA ARG A 17 5.17 -8.86 35.04
C ARG A 17 3.72 -9.32 35.10
N MET A 18 2.80 -8.48 35.57
CA MET A 18 1.37 -8.81 35.57
C MET A 18 0.82 -8.88 34.15
N ILE A 19 1.14 -7.90 33.29
CA ILE A 19 0.72 -7.91 31.88
C ILE A 19 1.31 -9.10 31.12
N PHE A 20 2.57 -9.45 31.34
CA PHE A 20 3.18 -10.61 30.67
C PHE A 20 2.55 -11.95 31.09
N ARG A 21 2.02 -12.05 32.31
CA ARG A 21 1.33 -13.27 32.77
C ARG A 21 -0.08 -13.39 32.19
N THR A 22 -0.79 -12.29 31.95
CA THR A 22 -2.12 -12.36 31.32
C THR A 22 -2.00 -12.77 29.85
N VAL A 23 -1.04 -12.22 29.11
CA VAL A 23 -0.83 -12.57 27.68
C VAL A 23 -0.43 -14.03 27.47
N LYS A 24 0.21 -14.68 28.44
CA LYS A 24 0.65 -16.07 28.33
C LYS A 24 -0.43 -17.10 28.69
N ASN A 25 -1.47 -16.68 29.41
CA ASN A 25 -2.50 -17.57 29.94
C ASN A 25 -3.85 -17.44 29.24
N ASP A 26 -4.02 -16.45 28.34
CA ASP A 26 -5.13 -16.52 27.41
C ASP A 26 -4.91 -17.76 26.54
N PRO A 27 -5.84 -18.74 26.54
CA PRO A 27 -5.78 -19.79 25.55
C PRO A 27 -5.78 -19.06 24.22
N PRO A 28 -4.80 -19.34 23.36
CA PRO A 28 -4.74 -18.68 22.08
C PRO A 28 -6.12 -18.78 21.43
N TRP A 29 -6.69 -17.64 21.05
CA TRP A 29 -8.01 -17.52 20.42
C TRP A 29 -8.13 -18.35 19.12
N TYR A 30 -7.05 -19.00 18.68
CA TYR A 30 -7.11 -20.24 17.91
C TYR A 30 -7.45 -21.46 18.79
N THR A 31 -8.62 -21.50 19.42
CA THR A 31 -9.20 -22.83 19.68
C THR A 31 -9.36 -23.48 18.32
N TYR A 32 -8.48 -24.43 18.00
CA TYR A 32 -8.62 -25.32 16.87
C TYR A 32 -10.08 -25.80 16.91
N PHE A 33 -10.90 -25.34 15.96
CA PHE A 33 -12.21 -25.91 15.75
C PHE A 33 -11.97 -27.35 15.32
N MET A 34 -11.93 -28.27 16.30
CA MET A 34 -11.93 -29.71 16.13
C MET A 34 -13.32 -30.09 15.63
N GLY A 35 -13.62 -29.67 14.41
CA GLY A 35 -14.88 -29.91 13.70
C GLY A 35 -14.87 -31.28 13.04
N MET A 36 -16.03 -31.91 12.95
CA MET A 36 -16.21 -33.07 12.07
C MET A 36 -16.76 -32.56 10.76
N PHE A 37 -15.98 -32.58 9.68
CA PHE A 37 -16.42 -32.08 8.38
C PHE A 37 -16.57 -33.23 7.37
N CYS A 38 -17.53 -33.11 6.46
CA CYS A 38 -17.68 -34.06 5.37
C CYS A 38 -16.43 -34.07 4.48
N ARG A 39 -15.88 -35.24 4.15
CA ARG A 39 -14.68 -35.33 3.29
C ARG A 39 -14.92 -34.87 1.86
N LYS A 40 -16.18 -34.84 1.40
CA LYS A 40 -16.55 -34.52 0.01
C LYS A 40 -16.94 -33.06 -0.19
N CYS A 41 -17.83 -32.53 0.64
CA CYS A 41 -18.34 -31.15 0.52
C CYS A 41 -17.97 -30.24 1.70
N GLU A 42 -17.22 -30.73 2.68
CA GLU A 42 -16.73 -29.94 3.83
C GLU A 42 -17.84 -29.37 4.74
N TYR A 43 -19.07 -29.87 4.62
CA TYR A 43 -20.19 -29.52 5.51
C TYR A 43 -19.91 -29.96 6.96
N ASP A 44 -20.29 -29.14 7.93
CA ASP A 44 -20.13 -29.43 9.36
C ASP A 44 -21.12 -30.50 9.84
N LEU A 45 -20.59 -31.61 10.35
CA LEU A 45 -21.32 -32.79 10.78
C LEU A 45 -21.57 -32.82 12.30
N GLN A 46 -21.04 -31.86 13.08
CA GLN A 46 -21.11 -31.93 14.55
C GLN A 46 -22.53 -31.93 15.13
N GLN A 47 -23.51 -31.38 14.41
CA GLN A 47 -24.88 -31.18 14.89
C GLN A 47 -25.92 -32.03 14.17
N ILE A 48 -25.48 -33.02 13.38
CA ILE A 48 -26.39 -33.80 12.53
C ILE A 48 -26.73 -35.12 13.22
N PRO A 49 -28.01 -35.40 13.51
CA PRO A 49 -28.42 -36.67 14.10
C PRO A 49 -28.36 -37.85 13.11
N SER A 50 -28.42 -37.59 11.81
CA SER A 50 -28.29 -38.61 10.77
C SER A 50 -26.83 -38.94 10.45
N ARG A 51 -26.54 -40.22 10.21
CA ARG A 51 -25.20 -40.71 9.80
C ARG A 51 -24.87 -40.48 8.31
N CYS A 52 -25.52 -39.50 7.69
CA CYS A 52 -25.33 -39.14 6.28
C CYS A 52 -25.27 -37.61 6.16
N CYS A 53 -24.36 -37.12 5.32
CA CYS A 53 -24.25 -35.70 5.03
C CYS A 53 -25.50 -35.20 4.28
N PRO A 54 -26.16 -34.10 4.70
CA PRO A 54 -27.38 -33.59 4.08
C PRO A 54 -27.14 -33.05 2.67
N GLU A 55 -25.98 -32.44 2.42
CA GLU A 55 -25.63 -31.85 1.12
C GLU A 55 -25.32 -32.89 0.04
N CYS A 56 -24.57 -33.95 0.38
CA CYS A 56 -24.01 -34.87 -0.62
C CYS A 56 -24.41 -36.34 -0.42
N GLY A 57 -25.18 -36.66 0.63
CA GLY A 57 -25.63 -38.02 0.95
C GLY A 57 -24.53 -38.99 1.38
N THR A 58 -23.28 -38.53 1.53
CA THR A 58 -22.15 -39.41 1.88
C THR A 58 -22.32 -39.90 3.32
N PRO A 59 -22.31 -41.22 3.56
CA PRO A 59 -22.39 -41.76 4.91
C PRO A 59 -21.11 -41.43 5.69
N PHE A 60 -21.26 -41.13 6.97
CA PHE A 60 -20.16 -40.93 7.90
C PHE A 60 -20.42 -41.65 9.21
N ASP A 61 -19.37 -42.05 9.91
CA ASP A 61 -19.46 -42.72 11.21
C ASP A 61 -18.60 -41.95 12.23
N PRO A 62 -19.22 -41.34 13.26
CA PRO A 62 -18.49 -40.65 14.33
C PRO A 62 -17.49 -41.53 15.08
N ALA A 63 -17.70 -42.86 15.09
CA ALA A 63 -16.76 -43.80 15.71
C ALA A 63 -15.53 -44.07 14.83
N TYR A 64 -15.55 -43.67 13.55
CA TYR A 64 -14.49 -43.95 12.60
C TYR A 64 -13.93 -42.65 12.02
N GLU A 65 -12.79 -42.21 12.57
CA GLU A 65 -12.14 -40.93 12.25
C GLU A 65 -11.88 -40.74 10.75
N ARG A 66 -11.60 -41.82 10.02
CA ARG A 66 -11.34 -41.77 8.56
C ARG A 66 -12.58 -41.43 7.73
N SER A 67 -13.78 -41.42 8.31
CA SER A 67 -15.02 -41.10 7.59
C SER A 67 -15.27 -39.59 7.46
N TYR A 68 -14.58 -38.76 8.25
CA TYR A 68 -14.70 -37.30 8.23
C TYR A 68 -13.31 -36.62 8.20
N LYS A 69 -13.27 -35.30 7.98
CA LYS A 69 -12.06 -34.47 8.19
C LYS A 69 -12.17 -33.82 9.56
N THR A 70 -11.12 -33.89 10.37
CA THR A 70 -11.03 -33.21 11.69
C THR A 70 -10.56 -31.76 11.58
N THR A 71 -9.88 -31.44 10.48
CA THR A 71 -9.34 -30.12 10.21
C THR A 71 -9.94 -29.62 8.92
N LEU A 72 -10.60 -28.47 8.96
CA LEU A 72 -10.92 -27.75 7.75
C LEU A 72 -9.57 -27.29 7.17
N GLU A 73 -9.18 -27.83 6.02
CA GLU A 73 -8.05 -27.26 5.29
C GLU A 73 -8.44 -25.82 4.98
N LYS A 74 -7.89 -24.86 5.74
CA LYS A 74 -8.11 -23.43 5.45
C LYS A 74 -7.81 -23.27 3.96
N PRO A 75 -8.75 -22.75 3.16
CA PRO A 75 -8.48 -22.55 1.74
C PRO A 75 -7.23 -21.68 1.68
N TRP A 76 -6.16 -22.22 1.08
CA TRP A 76 -4.83 -21.61 0.98
C TRP A 76 -4.79 -20.28 0.19
N ARG A 77 -5.92 -19.59 0.02
CA ARG A 77 -6.20 -18.83 -1.17
C ARG A 77 -6.58 -17.38 -0.97
N LEU A 78 -6.74 -16.89 0.25
CA LEU A 78 -7.01 -15.46 0.45
C LEU A 78 -5.84 -14.75 1.11
N GLU A 79 -5.38 -15.19 2.28
CA GLU A 79 -4.26 -14.52 2.95
C GLU A 79 -2.96 -14.60 2.14
N THR A 80 -2.66 -15.79 1.59
CA THR A 80 -1.50 -15.98 0.70
C THR A 80 -1.64 -15.16 -0.58
N PHE A 81 -2.85 -15.07 -1.13
CA PHE A 81 -3.09 -14.36 -2.39
C PHE A 81 -3.05 -12.85 -2.21
N ILE A 82 -3.56 -12.34 -1.07
CA ILE A 82 -3.43 -10.95 -0.66
C ILE A 82 -1.95 -10.61 -0.43
N ALA A 83 -1.20 -11.46 0.27
CA ALA A 83 0.23 -11.23 0.48
C ALA A 83 0.98 -11.15 -0.86
N TRP A 84 0.73 -12.09 -1.77
CA TRP A 84 1.37 -12.13 -3.10
C TRP A 84 0.90 -11.03 -4.05
N ALA A 85 -0.32 -10.52 -3.92
CA ALA A 85 -0.83 -9.43 -4.75
C ALA A 85 -0.43 -8.05 -4.21
N CYS A 86 -0.46 -7.87 -2.88
CA CYS A 86 -0.20 -6.58 -2.24
C CYS A 86 1.30 -6.26 -2.11
N LEU A 87 2.17 -7.26 -1.95
CA LEU A 87 3.62 -7.04 -1.88
C LEU A 87 4.20 -6.38 -3.16
N PRO A 88 3.95 -6.89 -4.38
CA PRO A 88 4.46 -6.26 -5.59
C PRO A 88 3.79 -4.91 -5.86
N ALA A 89 2.50 -4.75 -5.54
CA ALA A 89 1.85 -3.44 -5.63
C ALA A 89 2.51 -2.42 -4.70
N ALA A 90 2.77 -2.77 -3.44
CA ALA A 90 3.48 -1.89 -2.51
C ALA A 90 4.90 -1.56 -3.02
N PHE A 91 5.62 -2.53 -3.58
CA PHE A 91 6.97 -2.31 -4.11
C PHE A 91 7.01 -1.40 -5.34
N ILE A 92 5.96 -1.39 -6.15
CA ILE A 92 5.85 -0.52 -7.34
C ILE A 92 5.35 0.88 -6.94
N PHE A 93 4.32 0.96 -6.09
CA PHE A 93 3.68 2.23 -5.74
C PHE A 93 4.46 3.04 -4.70
N TYR A 94 5.22 2.40 -3.81
CA TYR A 94 5.99 3.08 -2.76
C TYR A 94 7.13 3.98 -3.32
N PRO A 95 8.02 3.51 -4.22
CA PRO A 95 9.03 4.39 -4.80
C PRO A 95 8.41 5.44 -5.73
N PHE A 96 7.27 5.15 -6.37
CA PHE A 96 6.54 6.13 -7.19
C PHE A 96 5.97 7.27 -6.33
N HIS A 97 5.37 6.96 -5.17
CA HIS A 97 4.87 7.96 -4.24
C HIS A 97 5.98 8.80 -3.60
N ILE A 98 7.09 8.16 -3.21
CA ILE A 98 8.24 8.88 -2.66
C ILE A 98 8.81 9.82 -3.71
N ASN A 99 9.09 9.35 -4.93
CA ASN A 99 9.58 10.21 -6.01
C ASN A 99 8.58 11.31 -6.35
N TRP A 100 7.26 11.04 -6.36
CA TRP A 100 6.24 12.05 -6.60
C TRP A 100 6.25 13.16 -5.54
N ILE A 101 6.39 12.82 -4.25
CA ILE A 101 6.44 13.80 -3.16
C ILE A 101 7.72 14.63 -3.23
N TYR A 102 8.87 14.01 -3.49
CA TYR A 102 10.14 14.72 -3.64
C TYR A 102 10.15 15.60 -4.88
N PHE A 103 9.67 15.09 -6.02
CA PHE A 103 9.56 15.82 -7.27
C PHE A 103 8.58 17.00 -7.12
N SER A 104 7.42 16.77 -6.49
CA SER A 104 6.42 17.80 -6.24
C SER A 104 7.01 18.95 -5.41
N ASN A 105 7.68 18.64 -4.30
CA ASN A 105 8.26 19.67 -3.44
C ASN A 105 9.45 20.40 -4.09
N TYR A 106 10.34 19.70 -4.80
CA TYR A 106 11.50 20.34 -5.40
C TYR A 106 11.18 21.14 -6.67
N PHE A 107 10.17 20.75 -7.46
CA PHE A 107 9.85 21.44 -8.72
C PHE A 107 8.71 22.44 -8.58
N TYR A 108 7.64 22.15 -7.83
CA TYR A 108 6.48 23.06 -7.78
C TYR A 108 6.73 24.26 -6.87
N LEU A 109 7.49 24.10 -5.78
CA LEU A 109 7.80 25.24 -4.89
C LEU A 109 8.58 26.36 -5.60
N PRO A 110 9.66 26.11 -6.38
CA PRO A 110 10.34 27.18 -7.11
C PRO A 110 9.46 27.79 -8.21
N ILE A 111 8.60 27.02 -8.88
CA ILE A 111 7.65 27.57 -9.86
C ILE A 111 6.66 28.52 -9.17
N ILE A 112 6.09 28.11 -8.03
CA ILE A 112 5.20 28.95 -7.23
C ILE A 112 5.94 30.21 -6.76
N PHE A 113 7.17 30.10 -6.27
CA PHE A 113 7.99 31.24 -5.84
C PHE A 113 8.29 32.22 -6.98
N VAL A 114 8.65 31.71 -8.18
CA VAL A 114 8.90 32.55 -9.36
C VAL A 114 7.62 33.24 -9.81
N SER A 115 6.49 32.54 -9.86
CA SER A 115 5.19 33.13 -10.21
C SER A 115 4.74 34.20 -9.21
N PHE A 116 4.93 33.97 -7.91
CA PHE A 116 4.62 34.96 -6.87
C PHE A 116 5.56 36.18 -6.94
N GLY A 117 6.87 35.95 -7.10
CA GLY A 117 7.85 37.02 -7.25
C GLY A 117 7.62 37.88 -8.49
N PHE A 118 7.27 37.25 -9.62
CA PHE A 118 6.95 37.97 -10.86
C PHE A 118 5.64 38.77 -10.75
N GLY A 119 4.62 38.21 -10.08
CA GLY A 119 3.37 38.91 -9.77
C GLY A 119 3.59 40.17 -8.91
N PHE A 120 4.50 40.10 -7.93
CA PHE A 120 4.87 41.25 -7.10
C PHE A 120 5.66 42.31 -7.89
N SER A 121 6.65 41.90 -8.69
CA SER A 121 7.47 42.82 -9.50
C SER A 121 6.63 43.61 -10.51
N MET A 122 5.69 42.93 -11.19
CA MET A 122 4.80 43.57 -12.18
C MET A 122 3.73 44.45 -11.55
N SER A 123 3.43 44.28 -10.25
CA SER A 123 2.53 45.18 -9.51
C SER A 123 3.12 46.60 -9.36
N GLY A 124 4.45 46.75 -9.44
CA GLY A 124 5.13 48.04 -9.52
C GLY A 124 4.99 48.73 -10.89
N LEU A 125 5.07 47.97 -11.98
CA LEU A 125 4.92 48.47 -13.36
C LEU A 125 3.49 48.91 -13.71
N ARG A 126 2.49 48.54 -12.91
CA ARG A 126 1.06 48.92 -13.06
C ARG A 126 0.76 50.40 -12.89
N ARG A 127 1.72 51.24 -12.49
CA ARG A 127 1.50 52.68 -12.25
C ARG A 127 1.66 53.57 -13.50
N GLY A 128 2.16 53.06 -14.62
CA GLY A 128 2.53 53.90 -15.79
C GLY A 128 1.63 53.82 -17.04
N CYS A 129 0.90 52.72 -17.28
CA CYS A 129 0.19 52.51 -18.55
C CYS A 129 -1.33 52.68 -18.43
N LYS A 130 -1.90 53.58 -19.25
CA LYS A 130 -3.34 53.87 -19.39
C LYS A 130 -4.11 52.88 -20.28
N THR A 131 -3.46 51.80 -20.73
CA THR A 131 -4.07 50.79 -21.61
C THR A 131 -4.93 49.81 -20.81
N ASN A 132 -6.04 49.35 -21.44
CA ASN A 132 -7.10 48.52 -20.86
C ASN A 132 -6.61 47.48 -19.83
N ARG A 133 -6.77 47.82 -18.54
CA ARG A 133 -6.27 47.06 -17.37
C ARG A 133 -6.70 45.59 -17.37
N ARG A 134 -7.90 45.31 -17.90
CA ARG A 134 -8.46 43.96 -17.98
C ARG A 134 -7.72 43.08 -19.01
N LEU A 135 -7.40 43.62 -20.18
CA LEU A 135 -6.71 42.88 -21.24
C LEU A 135 -5.28 42.52 -20.84
N ALA A 136 -4.56 43.44 -20.19
CA ALA A 136 -3.20 43.18 -19.72
C ALA A 136 -3.15 42.08 -18.64
N SER A 137 -4.13 42.07 -17.73
CA SER A 137 -4.22 41.02 -16.69
C SER A 137 -4.58 39.66 -17.27
N ILE A 138 -5.47 39.62 -18.27
CA ILE A 138 -5.87 38.39 -18.94
C ILE A 138 -4.70 37.84 -19.77
N ALA A 139 -4.05 38.66 -20.60
CA ALA A 139 -2.89 38.25 -21.38
C ALA A 139 -1.74 37.72 -20.51
N PHE A 140 -1.54 38.31 -19.32
CA PHE A 140 -0.54 37.84 -18.37
C PHE A 140 -0.88 36.46 -17.77
N LEU A 141 -2.16 36.23 -17.40
CA LEU A 141 -2.60 34.92 -16.93
C LEU A 141 -2.41 33.86 -18.02
N PHE A 142 -2.76 34.17 -19.27
CA PHE A 142 -2.55 33.26 -20.39
C PHE A 142 -1.07 32.98 -20.65
N ALA A 143 -0.19 33.98 -20.58
CA ALA A 143 1.24 33.77 -20.77
C ALA A 143 1.85 32.86 -19.68
N ASN A 144 1.43 33.00 -18.42
CA ASN A 144 1.91 32.13 -17.34
C ASN A 144 1.35 30.70 -17.46
N LEU A 145 0.06 30.55 -17.78
CA LEU A 145 -0.55 29.24 -18.02
C LEU A 145 0.10 28.52 -19.20
N TYR A 146 0.39 29.26 -20.28
CA TYR A 146 1.05 28.73 -21.47
C TYR A 146 2.50 28.32 -21.16
N LEU A 147 3.26 29.13 -20.42
CA LEU A 147 4.61 28.79 -19.99
C LEU A 147 4.62 27.54 -19.09
N PHE A 148 3.67 27.44 -18.16
CA PHE A 148 3.50 26.28 -17.29
C PHE A 148 3.23 25.00 -18.11
N PHE A 149 2.35 25.08 -19.11
CA PHE A 149 2.03 23.97 -19.99
C PHE A 149 3.23 23.51 -20.84
N ILE A 150 4.01 24.46 -21.39
CA ILE A 150 5.23 24.14 -22.15
C ILE A 150 6.28 23.48 -21.27
N VAL A 151 6.56 24.05 -20.09
CA VAL A 151 7.58 23.52 -19.17
C VAL A 151 7.18 22.14 -18.67
N GLY A 152 5.90 21.93 -18.33
CA GLY A 152 5.37 20.63 -17.95
C GLY A 152 5.55 19.59 -19.05
N SER A 153 5.16 19.93 -20.29
CA SER A 153 5.26 19.03 -21.44
C SER A 153 6.71 18.67 -21.79
N LEU A 154 7.65 19.61 -21.68
CA LEU A 154 9.08 19.35 -21.91
C LEU A 154 9.67 18.45 -20.82
N LEU A 155 9.26 18.64 -19.57
CA LEU A 155 9.66 17.77 -18.46
C LEU A 155 9.14 16.35 -18.64
N ASP A 156 7.87 16.19 -19.02
CA ASP A 156 7.30 14.87 -19.31
C ASP A 156 8.07 14.17 -20.45
N CYS A 157 8.44 14.90 -21.50
CA CYS A 157 9.28 14.37 -22.59
C CYS A 157 10.67 13.94 -22.10
N MET A 158 11.34 14.73 -21.26
CA MET A 158 12.67 14.38 -20.75
C MET A 158 12.64 13.17 -19.80
N ILE A 159 11.65 13.14 -18.90
CA ILE A 159 11.46 12.02 -17.96
C ILE A 159 11.14 10.75 -18.73
N PHE A 160 10.34 10.84 -19.80
CA PHE A 160 10.00 9.69 -20.64
C PHE A 160 11.22 9.14 -21.38
N GLU A 161 12.13 9.98 -21.90
CA GLU A 161 13.38 9.50 -22.52
C GLU A 161 14.29 8.79 -21.53
N GLU A 162 14.48 9.34 -20.34
CA GLU A 162 15.37 8.75 -19.33
C GLU A 162 14.82 7.43 -18.78
N TYR A 163 13.50 7.35 -18.55
CA TYR A 163 12.82 6.10 -18.18
C TYR A 163 12.89 5.05 -19.29
N ARG A 164 12.75 5.47 -20.56
CA ARG A 164 12.84 4.56 -21.70
C ARG A 164 14.24 3.93 -21.77
N PHE A 165 15.29 4.70 -21.47
CA PHE A 165 16.66 4.19 -21.48
C PHE A 165 16.94 3.19 -20.34
N HIS A 166 16.48 3.46 -19.11
CA HIS A 166 16.80 2.59 -17.97
C HIS A 166 15.95 1.32 -17.89
N VAL A 167 14.68 1.37 -18.30
CA VAL A 167 13.77 0.22 -18.17
C VAL A 167 13.90 -0.74 -19.35
N PHE A 168 14.07 -0.26 -20.58
CA PHE A 168 14.07 -1.13 -21.76
C PHE A 168 15.44 -1.73 -22.09
N ARG A 169 16.54 -1.14 -21.62
CA ARG A 169 17.91 -1.66 -21.89
C ARG A 169 18.13 -3.09 -21.40
N PRO A 170 17.79 -3.48 -20.15
CA PRO A 170 18.00 -4.85 -19.71
C PRO A 170 17.10 -5.86 -20.43
N ILE A 171 15.90 -5.45 -20.89
CA ILE A 171 14.98 -6.33 -21.62
C ILE A 171 15.54 -6.65 -23.02
N PHE A 172 16.10 -5.65 -23.70
CA PHE A 172 16.69 -5.85 -25.03
C PHE A 172 17.98 -6.69 -24.99
N GLU A 173 18.81 -6.57 -23.95
CA GLU A 173 20.01 -7.41 -23.78
C GLU A 173 19.67 -8.89 -23.54
N VAL A 174 18.62 -9.18 -22.77
CA VAL A 174 18.19 -10.57 -22.53
C VAL A 174 17.61 -11.21 -23.80
N VAL A 175 16.85 -10.46 -24.60
CA VAL A 175 16.26 -10.97 -25.85
C VAL A 175 17.33 -11.21 -26.93
N THR A 176 18.35 -10.35 -27.02
CA THR A 176 19.44 -10.52 -28.00
C THR A 176 20.39 -11.67 -27.65
N LEU A 177 20.69 -11.90 -26.37
CA LEU A 177 21.50 -13.05 -25.93
C LEU A 177 20.78 -14.40 -26.12
N SER A 178 19.45 -14.40 -26.09
CA SER A 178 18.64 -15.61 -26.28
C SER A 178 18.55 -16.03 -27.76
N GLY A 179 18.66 -15.08 -28.69
CA GLY A 179 18.62 -15.34 -30.14
C GLY A 179 19.95 -15.82 -30.73
N ALA A 180 21.08 -15.50 -30.11
CA ALA A 180 22.42 -15.85 -30.61
C ALA A 180 22.87 -17.29 -30.25
N ARG A 181 22.03 -18.05 -29.54
CA ARG A 181 22.34 -19.42 -29.08
C ARG A 181 21.50 -20.50 -29.80
N ARG A 182 21.03 -20.19 -31.02
CA ARG A 182 20.49 -21.14 -32.00
C ARG A 182 21.29 -21.02 -33.29
#